data_AF-A0AAV4JVB7-F1
#
_entry.id   AF-A0AAV4JVB7-F1
#
_cell.length_a   1.000
_cell.length_b   1.000
_cell.length_c   1.000
_cell.angle_alpha   90.00
_cell.angle_beta   90.00
_cell.angle_gamma   90.00
#
_symmetry.space_group_name_H-M   'P 1'
#
loop_
_entity.id
_entity.type
_entity.pdbx_description
1 polymer ?
#
loop_
_entity_poly.entity_id
_entity_poly.type
_entity_poly.pdbx_seq_one_letter_code
_entity_poly.pdbx_strand_id
1 'polypeptide(L)'
;MQRCLGHKTQNANESLHNSIWSKCNKSQCHCHDRVKLSMLSGIAEFNFGPTALSHVENEVYEIALGPSTNRLRSACSRKRLEKSKDAAKGKEKARKAKRTEAVNRREADTRRDYGDTGYGAGQY
;
A
#
# COMPACT_ATOMS: atom_id res chain seq x y z
N MET A 1 -20.24 8.17 3.07
CA MET A 1 -19.66 7.09 2.24
C MET A 1 -18.77 7.58 1.08
N GLN A 2 -18.71 8.89 0.81
CA GLN A 2 -18.06 9.48 -0.38
C GLN A 2 -16.52 9.53 -0.32
N ARG A 3 -15.92 9.24 0.84
CA ARG A 3 -14.46 9.32 1.06
C ARG A 3 -13.67 8.16 0.45
N CYS A 4 -14.32 7.04 0.12
CA CYS A 4 -13.64 5.83 -0.39
C CYS A 4 -13.46 5.80 -1.93
N LEU A 5 -14.18 6.63 -2.69
CA LEU A 5 -14.21 6.54 -4.17
C LEU A 5 -12.93 7.07 -4.84
N GLY A 6 -12.08 7.79 -4.12
CA GLY A 6 -10.92 8.49 -4.69
C GLY A 6 -9.62 7.70 -4.77
N HIS A 7 -9.55 6.46 -4.25
CA HIS A 7 -8.29 5.70 -4.10
C HIS A 7 -7.18 6.49 -3.35
N LYS A 8 -7.56 7.52 -2.58
CA LYS A 8 -6.65 8.35 -1.80
C LYS A 8 -6.69 7.85 -0.36
N THR A 9 -5.56 7.34 0.08
CA THR A 9 -5.30 6.67 1.38
C THR A 9 -5.95 5.30 1.51
N GLN A 10 -5.13 4.26 1.47
CA GLN A 10 -5.44 3.03 2.21
C GLN A 10 -5.63 3.48 3.66
N ASN A 11 -6.84 3.31 4.19
CA ASN A 11 -7.13 3.63 5.57
C ASN A 11 -6.11 2.88 6.45
N ALA A 12 -5.28 3.62 7.18
CA ALA A 12 -4.25 3.01 8.04
C ALA A 12 -4.87 2.00 9.01
N ASN A 13 -6.12 2.25 9.43
CA ASN A 13 -6.88 1.35 10.30
C ASN A 13 -7.26 0.05 9.57
N GLU A 14 -7.61 0.09 8.29
CA GLU A 14 -7.89 -1.13 7.51
C GLU A 14 -6.62 -1.97 7.32
N SER A 15 -5.49 -1.33 7.06
CA SER A 15 -4.20 -2.02 6.95
C SER A 15 -3.76 -2.64 8.28
N LEU A 16 -3.91 -1.90 9.39
CA LEU A 16 -3.62 -2.40 10.73
C LEU A 16 -4.54 -3.55 11.11
N HIS A 17 -5.85 -3.41 10.88
CA HIS A 17 -6.81 -4.49 11.10
C HIS A 17 -6.42 -5.73 10.32
N ASN A 18 -6.09 -5.60 9.04
CA ASN A 18 -5.67 -6.74 8.22
C ASN A 18 -4.42 -7.44 8.81
N SER A 19 -3.46 -6.66 9.32
CA SER A 19 -2.27 -7.23 9.99
C SER A 19 -2.65 -8.02 11.25
N ILE A 20 -3.50 -7.48 12.12
CA ILE A 20 -3.96 -8.15 13.35
C ILE A 20 -4.72 -9.44 13.02
N TRP A 21 -5.69 -9.36 12.11
CA TRP A 21 -6.57 -10.49 11.77
C TRP A 21 -5.88 -11.55 10.91
N SER A 22 -4.76 -11.23 10.27
CA SER A 22 -3.91 -12.24 9.62
C SER A 22 -3.24 -13.20 10.62
N LYS A 23 -3.07 -12.76 11.88
CA LYS A 23 -2.45 -13.56 12.96
C LYS A 23 -3.49 -14.29 13.81
N CYS A 24 -4.68 -13.69 13.94
CA CYS A 24 -5.80 -14.22 14.71
C CYS A 24 -7.05 -14.19 13.85
N ASN A 25 -7.55 -15.34 13.42
CA ASN A 25 -8.69 -15.36 12.51
C ASN A 25 -9.97 -15.01 13.28
N LYS A 26 -10.73 -14.02 12.78
CA LYS A 26 -12.03 -13.61 13.35
C LYS A 26 -13.06 -14.73 13.38
N SER A 27 -12.99 -15.69 12.44
CA SER A 27 -13.95 -16.77 12.35
C SER A 27 -13.71 -17.87 13.38
N GLN A 28 -12.65 -17.78 14.18
CA GLN A 28 -12.26 -18.77 15.18
C GLN A 28 -12.34 -18.17 16.58
N CYS A 29 -12.78 -18.99 17.53
CA CYS A 29 -12.73 -18.63 18.93
C CYS A 29 -11.30 -18.84 19.45
N HIS A 30 -10.76 -17.82 20.10
CA HIS A 30 -9.42 -17.84 20.67
C HIS A 30 -9.49 -17.37 22.13
N CYS A 31 -8.61 -17.88 22.99
CA CYS A 31 -8.50 -17.37 24.34
C CYS A 31 -8.05 -15.90 24.32
N HIS A 32 -8.44 -15.16 25.37
CA HIS A 32 -8.13 -13.74 25.53
C HIS A 32 -6.65 -13.43 25.33
N ASP A 33 -5.76 -14.26 25.87
CA ASP A 33 -4.31 -14.04 25.80
C ASP A 33 -3.77 -14.22 24.38
N ARG A 34 -4.33 -15.15 23.62
CA ARG A 34 -3.98 -15.32 22.20
C ARG A 34 -4.43 -14.12 21.36
N VAL A 35 -5.60 -13.55 21.67
CA VAL A 35 -6.08 -12.33 20.99
C VAL A 35 -5.16 -11.15 21.31
N LYS A 36 -4.80 -10.96 22.59
CA LYS A 36 -3.84 -9.92 23.02
C LYS A 36 -2.49 -10.07 22.33
N LEU A 37 -1.92 -11.28 22.32
CA LEU A 37 -0.63 -11.55 21.68
C LEU A 37 -0.66 -11.22 20.19
N SER A 38 -1.73 -11.61 19.50
CA SER A 38 -1.90 -11.37 18.07
C SER A 38 -2.05 -9.89 17.77
N MET A 39 -2.74 -9.14 18.63
CA MET A 39 -2.87 -7.70 18.53
C MET A 39 -1.52 -6.99 18.70
N LEU A 40 -0.77 -7.30 19.77
CA LEU A 40 0.57 -6.74 20.00
C LEU A 40 1.52 -7.07 18.85
N SER A 41 1.51 -8.33 18.41
CA SER A 41 2.30 -8.80 17.28
C SER A 41 1.98 -8.09 15.98
N GLY A 42 0.69 -7.89 15.69
CA GLY A 42 0.21 -7.18 14.50
C GLY A 42 0.59 -5.70 14.52
N ILE A 43 0.43 -5.04 15.68
CA ILE A 43 0.82 -3.63 15.87
C ILE A 43 2.34 -3.47 15.72
N ALA A 44 3.14 -4.34 16.33
CA ALA A 44 4.59 -4.29 16.23
C ALA A 44 5.06 -4.49 14.77
N GLU A 45 4.50 -5.47 14.06
CA GLU A 45 4.85 -5.71 12.66
C GLU A 45 4.40 -4.58 11.72
N PHE A 46 3.24 -3.98 11.98
CA PHE A 46 2.75 -2.86 11.19
C PHE A 46 3.66 -1.63 11.32
N ASN A 47 4.05 -1.28 12.54
CA ASN A 47 4.84 -0.06 12.80
C ASN A 47 6.34 -0.26 12.53
N PHE A 48 6.91 -1.39 12.96
CA PHE A 48 8.35 -1.60 12.98
C PHE A 48 8.81 -2.73 12.05
N GLY A 49 7.89 -3.56 11.57
CA GLY A 49 8.17 -4.65 10.64
C GLY A 49 8.43 -6.01 11.26
N PRO A 50 8.62 -7.04 10.41
CA PRO A 50 8.67 -8.44 10.85
C PRO A 50 9.85 -8.76 11.78
N THR A 51 10.91 -7.95 11.75
CA THR A 51 12.08 -8.10 12.62
C THR A 51 11.84 -7.56 14.03
N ALA A 52 10.92 -6.62 14.21
CA ALA A 52 10.59 -6.07 15.52
C ALA A 52 9.84 -7.07 16.42
N LEU A 53 9.13 -8.03 15.80
CA LEU A 53 8.60 -9.19 16.51
C LEU A 53 9.69 -9.98 17.23
N SER A 54 10.93 -9.95 16.73
CA SER A 54 12.04 -10.63 17.40
C SER A 54 12.39 -9.97 18.73
N HIS A 55 12.33 -8.64 18.80
CA HIS A 55 12.49 -7.93 20.08
C HIS A 55 11.33 -8.22 21.02
N VAL A 56 10.08 -8.16 20.54
CA VAL A 56 8.92 -8.45 21.39
C VAL A 56 9.00 -9.86 21.98
N GLU A 57 9.31 -10.87 21.17
CA GLU A 57 9.39 -12.26 21.65
C GLU A 57 10.57 -12.50 22.59
N ASN A 58 11.70 -11.82 22.37
CA ASN A 58 12.86 -11.99 23.21
C ASN A 58 12.75 -11.21 24.53
N GLU A 59 12.29 -9.96 24.49
CA GLU A 59 12.24 -9.06 25.66
C GLU A 59 10.97 -9.22 26.50
N VAL A 60 9.82 -9.52 25.88
CA VAL A 60 8.54 -9.64 26.60
C VAL A 60 8.28 -11.08 27.03
N TYR A 61 8.72 -12.06 26.24
CA TYR A 61 8.38 -13.46 26.45
C TYR A 61 9.60 -14.35 26.72
N GLU A 62 10.81 -13.80 26.74
CA GLU A 62 12.06 -14.54 26.99
C GLU A 62 12.25 -15.72 26.01
N ILE A 63 11.68 -15.62 24.81
CA ILE A 63 11.78 -16.66 23.78
C ILE A 63 13.04 -16.39 22.96
N ALA A 64 14.02 -17.29 23.09
CA ALA A 64 15.21 -17.27 22.25
C ALA A 64 14.84 -17.72 20.82
N LEU A 65 15.05 -16.83 19.85
CA LEU A 65 14.72 -17.11 18.45
C LEU A 65 15.86 -17.84 17.75
N GLY A 66 15.52 -18.97 17.12
CA GLY A 66 16.47 -19.72 16.31
C GLY A 66 16.92 -18.97 15.05
N PRO A 67 18.11 -19.32 14.49
CA PRO A 67 18.65 -18.71 13.28
C PRO A 67 17.68 -18.77 12.08
N SER A 68 16.94 -19.87 11.94
CA SER A 68 15.96 -20.08 10.88
C SER A 68 14.82 -19.05 10.92
N THR A 69 14.32 -18.74 12.12
CA THR A 69 13.26 -17.75 12.32
C THR A 69 13.72 -16.36 11.93
N ASN A 70 14.94 -15.97 12.31
CA ASN A 70 15.53 -14.69 11.93
C ASN A 70 15.75 -14.57 10.41
N ARG A 71 16.18 -15.65 9.74
CA ARG A 71 16.29 -15.69 8.28
C ARG A 71 14.94 -15.50 7.61
N LEU A 72 13.91 -16.19 8.07
CA LEU A 72 12.55 -16.09 7.53
C LEU A 72 11.98 -14.67 7.70
N ARG A 73 12.13 -14.07 8.89
CA ARG A 73 11.68 -12.69 9.16
C ARG A 73 12.40 -11.67 8.29
N SER A 74 13.71 -11.83 8.11
CA SER A 74 14.50 -10.99 7.21
C SER A 74 14.03 -11.13 5.76
N ALA A 75 13.73 -12.35 5.31
CA ALA A 75 13.18 -12.58 3.97
C ALA A 75 11.80 -11.94 3.79
N CYS A 76 10.91 -12.03 4.79
CA CYS A 76 9.61 -11.35 4.78
C CYS A 76 9.78 -9.82 4.71
N SER A 77 10.70 -9.25 5.49
CA SER A 77 11.01 -7.82 5.46
C SER A 77 11.47 -7.37 4.07
N ARG A 78 12.41 -8.10 3.45
CA ARG A 78 12.85 -7.85 2.06
C ARG A 78 11.69 -7.94 1.07
N LYS A 79 10.88 -8.99 1.14
CA LYS A 79 9.72 -9.17 0.25
C LYS A 79 8.72 -8.02 0.37
N ARG A 80 8.52 -7.49 1.58
CA ARG A 80 7.67 -6.32 1.82
C ARG A 80 8.23 -5.07 1.13
N LEU A 81 9.53 -4.83 1.24
CA LEU A 81 10.20 -3.69 0.59
C LEU A 81 10.09 -3.78 -0.94
N GLU A 82 10.32 -4.96 -1.53
CA GLU A 82 10.21 -5.13 -2.98
C GLU A 82 8.78 -4.90 -3.48
N LYS A 83 7.77 -5.46 -2.79
CA LYS A 83 6.35 -5.17 -3.11
C LYS A 83 6.03 -3.67 -3.05
N SER A 84 6.60 -2.96 -2.07
CA SER A 84 6.42 -1.51 -1.94
C SER A 84 7.04 -0.76 -3.12
N LYS A 85 8.25 -1.14 -3.54
CA LYS A 85 8.92 -0.55 -4.71
C LYS A 85 8.11 -0.79 -5.98
N ASP A 86 7.61 -2.00 -6.18
CA ASP A 86 6.81 -2.35 -7.36
C ASP A 86 5.49 -1.58 -7.39
N ALA A 87 4.81 -1.46 -6.25
CA ALA A 87 3.61 -0.64 -6.13
C ALA A 87 3.89 0.84 -6.43
N ALA A 88 5.01 1.39 -5.98
CA ALA A 88 5.41 2.76 -6.28
C ALA A 88 5.68 2.96 -7.78
N LYS A 89 6.41 2.04 -8.42
CA LYS A 89 6.63 2.05 -9.88
C LYS A 89 5.32 1.99 -10.65
N GLY A 90 4.39 1.12 -10.24
CA GLY A 90 3.06 1.00 -10.85
C GLY A 90 2.27 2.31 -10.78
N LYS A 91 2.25 2.96 -9.60
CA LYS A 91 1.62 4.27 -9.42
C LYS A 91 2.28 5.36 -10.27
N GLU A 92 3.60 5.36 -10.38
CA GLU A 92 4.31 6.33 -11.22
C GLU A 92 3.97 6.15 -12.70
N LYS A 93 3.96 4.91 -13.21
CA LYS A 93 3.54 4.60 -14.58
C LYS A 93 2.11 5.06 -14.84
N ALA A 94 1.17 4.76 -13.94
CA ALA A 94 -0.22 5.20 -14.05
C ALA A 94 -0.34 6.72 -14.05
N ARG A 95 0.45 7.43 -13.23
CA ARG A 95 0.49 8.90 -13.21
C ARG A 95 1.01 9.47 -14.53
N LYS A 96 2.07 8.90 -15.09
CA LYS A 96 2.62 9.30 -16.40
C LYS A 96 1.59 9.10 -17.51
N ALA A 97 0.94 7.92 -17.56
CA ALA A 97 -0.11 7.63 -18.54
C ALA A 97 -1.26 8.63 -18.48
N LYS A 98 -1.79 8.92 -17.28
CA LYS A 98 -2.85 9.94 -17.09
C LYS A 98 -2.42 11.34 -17.53
N ARG A 99 -1.15 11.70 -17.32
CA ARG A 99 -0.61 13.00 -17.76
C ARG A 99 -0.59 13.09 -19.29
N THR A 100 -0.08 12.06 -19.96
CA THR A 100 -0.06 12.00 -21.42
C THR A 100 -1.48 12.03 -22.00
N GLU A 101 -2.42 11.27 -21.43
CA GLU A 101 -3.82 11.27 -21.85
C GLU A 101 -4.50 12.63 -21.64
N ALA A 102 -4.14 13.36 -20.58
CA ALA A 102 -4.64 14.71 -20.34
C ALA A 102 -4.06 15.73 -21.35
N VAL A 103 -2.79 15.60 -21.74
CA VAL A 103 -2.18 16.44 -22.80
C VAL A 103 -2.83 16.16 -24.14
N ASN A 104 -2.96 14.89 -24.53
CA ASN A 104 -3.60 14.51 -25.80
C ASN A 104 -5.06 14.96 -25.88
N ARG A 105 -5.81 14.92 -24.76
CA ARG A 105 -7.17 15.48 -24.69
C ARG A 105 -7.17 16.98 -24.94
N ARG A 106 -6.29 17.73 -24.28
CA ARG A 106 -6.18 19.19 -24.49
C ARG A 106 -5.83 19.51 -25.94
N GLU A 107 -4.88 18.80 -26.54
CA GLU A 107 -4.51 18.99 -27.94
C GLU A 107 -5.66 18.65 -28.90
N ALA A 108 -6.44 17.60 -28.61
CA ALA A 108 -7.62 17.25 -29.39
C ALA A 108 -8.73 18.31 -29.29
N ASP A 109 -8.93 18.88 -28.09
CA ASP A 109 -9.88 19.98 -27.87
C ASP A 109 -9.42 21.24 -28.63
N THR A 110 -8.13 21.62 -28.53
CA THR A 110 -7.57 22.74 -29.30
C THR A 110 -7.69 22.52 -30.81
N ARG A 111 -7.49 21.29 -31.30
CA ARG A 111 -7.65 20.96 -32.72
C ARG A 111 -9.10 21.03 -33.18
N ARG A 112 -10.07 20.69 -32.33
CA ARG A 112 -11.50 20.88 -32.63
C ARG A 112 -11.87 22.36 -32.72
N ASP A 113 -11.42 23.16 -31.76
CA ASP A 113 -11.71 24.60 -31.73
C ASP A 113 -11.11 25.34 -32.95
N TYR A 114 -9.87 25.02 -33.32
CA TYR A 114 -9.22 25.61 -34.50
C TYR A 114 -9.64 24.98 -35.84
N GLY A 115 -10.12 23.75 -35.85
CA GLY A 115 -10.55 23.04 -37.07
C GLY A 115 -11.89 23.52 -37.62
N ASP A 116 -12.73 24.12 -36.77
CA ASP A 116 -14.04 24.67 -37.14
C ASP A 116 -14.00 26.18 -37.46
N THR A 117 -12.95 26.89 -37.01
CA THR A 117 -12.72 28.31 -37.29
C THR A 117 -11.57 28.52 -38.27
N GLY A 118 -11.70 27.96 -39.47
CA GLY A 118 -10.82 28.24 -40.61
C GLY A 118 -11.03 29.64 -41.18
N TYR A 119 -10.83 30.70 -40.37
CA TYR A 119 -10.56 32.04 -40.91
C TYR A 119 -9.13 32.02 -41.46
N GLY A 120 -9.00 31.76 -42.76
CA GLY A 120 -7.74 31.89 -43.47
C GLY A 120 -7.24 33.33 -43.39
N ALA A 121 -6.04 33.53 -42.84
CA ALA A 121 -5.34 34.81 -42.93
C ALA A 121 -5.07 35.12 -44.42
N GLY A 122 -5.81 36.09 -44.98
CA GLY A 122 -5.65 36.55 -46.36
C GLY A 122 -6.87 36.38 -47.29
N GLN A 123 -8.08 36.17 -46.75
CA GLN A 123 -9.32 36.25 -47.53
C GLN A 123 -9.96 37.65 -47.41
N TYR A 124 -9.33 38.68 -48.01
CA TYR A 124 -9.97 39.93 -48.47
C TYR A 124 -9.05 40.58 -49.51
#